data_AF-A0A1H6ESH1-F1
#
_entry.id   AF-A0A1H6ESH1-F1
#
_cell.length_a   1.000
_cell.length_b   1.000
_cell.length_c   1.000
_cell.angle_alpha   90.00
_cell.angle_beta   90.00
_cell.angle_gamma   90.00
#
_symmetry.space_group_name_H-M   'P 1'
#
loop_
_entity.id
_entity.type
_entity.pdbx_description
1 polymer ?
#
loop_
_entity_poly.entity_id
_entity_poly.type
_entity_poly.pdbx_seq_one_letter_code
_entity_poly.pdbx_strand_id
1 'polypeptide(L)'
;MVDEALTAAPILRLFEDGLTRSLPGLPAEIHRERATMARHLVVQMCVERERALAENVPTFRPTWNDTADGLIEVIVAMWQAPALHAGSRRPDGGPSVSLG
;
A
#
# COMPACT_ATOMS: atom_id res chain seq x y z
N MET A 1 -0.89 -3.61 17.61
CA MET A 1 -0.85 -2.13 17.76
C MET A 1 -1.49 -1.37 16.60
N VAL A 2 -1.33 -1.78 15.31
CA VAL A 2 -2.05 -1.13 14.20
C VAL A 2 -3.56 -1.45 14.19
N ASP A 3 -3.93 -2.65 14.64
CA ASP A 3 -5.32 -3.14 14.68
C ASP A 3 -6.26 -2.33 15.60
N GLU A 4 -5.71 -1.76 16.67
CA GLU A 4 -6.46 -0.99 17.67
C GLU A 4 -6.76 0.44 17.17
N ALA A 5 -5.84 1.03 16.39
CA ALA A 5 -6.08 2.31 15.72
C ALA A 5 -7.15 2.20 14.63
N LEU A 6 -7.14 1.10 13.87
CA LEU A 6 -8.13 0.78 12.83
C LEU A 6 -9.55 0.62 13.36
N THR A 7 -9.70 0.03 14.56
CA THR A 7 -11.00 -0.15 15.20
C THR A 7 -11.50 1.12 15.92
N ALA A 8 -10.61 1.99 16.41
CA ALA A 8 -10.97 3.16 17.21
C ALA A 8 -11.43 4.40 16.42
N ALA A 9 -11.05 4.56 15.15
CA ALA A 9 -11.27 5.82 14.42
C ALA A 9 -12.28 5.70 13.25
N PRO A 10 -13.48 6.33 13.34
CA PRO A 10 -14.47 6.35 12.25
C PRO A 10 -13.93 6.89 10.91
N ILE A 11 -12.98 7.81 10.97
CA ILE A 11 -12.34 8.40 9.79
C ILE A 11 -11.52 7.37 9.00
N LEU A 12 -10.91 6.39 9.68
CA LEU A 12 -10.11 5.35 9.04
C LEU A 12 -11.00 4.36 8.31
N ARG A 13 -12.16 3.99 8.89
CA ARG A 13 -13.16 3.19 8.19
C ARG A 13 -13.68 3.87 6.92
N LEU A 14 -14.02 5.16 7.00
CA LEU A 14 -14.46 5.92 5.83
C LEU A 14 -13.38 5.98 4.73
N PHE A 15 -12.12 6.12 5.14
CA PHE A 15 -10.97 6.08 4.24
C PHE A 15 -10.83 4.70 3.58
N GLU A 16 -10.89 3.61 4.35
CA GLU A 16 -10.82 2.24 3.83
C GLU A 16 -11.95 1.92 2.84
N ASP A 17 -13.17 2.33 3.15
CA ASP A 17 -14.33 2.17 2.27
C ASP A 17 -14.18 3.00 0.98
N GLY A 18 -13.65 4.22 1.08
CA GLY A 18 -13.32 5.06 -0.06
C GLY A 18 -12.26 4.44 -0.95
N LEU A 19 -11.18 3.93 -0.34
CA LEU A 19 -10.08 3.29 -1.04
C LEU A 19 -10.53 2.01 -1.75
N THR A 20 -11.28 1.16 -1.06
CA THR A 20 -11.82 -0.11 -1.61
C THR A 20 -12.72 0.16 -2.82
N ARG A 21 -13.61 1.15 -2.73
CA ARG A 21 -14.47 1.56 -3.87
C ARG A 21 -13.70 2.12 -5.06
N SER A 22 -12.56 2.75 -4.81
CA SER A 22 -11.73 3.35 -5.86
C SER A 22 -10.87 2.32 -6.61
N LEU A 23 -10.79 1.08 -6.12
CA LEU A 23 -9.96 0.01 -6.67
C LEU A 23 -10.78 -1.26 -6.99
N PRO A 24 -11.87 -1.15 -7.78
CA PRO A 24 -12.71 -2.31 -8.09
C PRO A 24 -11.91 -3.35 -8.88
N GLY A 25 -11.96 -4.60 -8.45
CA GLY A 25 -11.31 -5.73 -9.15
C GLY A 25 -9.87 -6.03 -8.72
N LEU A 26 -9.31 -5.31 -7.74
CA LEU A 26 -8.01 -5.65 -7.17
C LEU A 26 -8.16 -6.85 -6.21
N PRO A 27 -7.42 -7.96 -6.40
CA PRO A 27 -7.46 -9.10 -5.48
C PRO A 27 -7.08 -8.69 -4.06
N ALA A 28 -7.77 -9.26 -3.06
CA ALA A 28 -7.58 -8.91 -1.65
C ALA A 28 -6.13 -9.08 -1.15
N GLU A 29 -5.39 -10.06 -1.68
CA GLU A 29 -3.96 -10.24 -1.36
C GLU A 29 -3.13 -9.03 -1.79
N ILE A 30 -3.31 -8.58 -3.04
CA ILE A 30 -2.58 -7.45 -3.60
C ILE A 30 -2.98 -6.15 -2.87
N HIS A 31 -4.25 -6.04 -2.48
CA HIS A 31 -4.68 -4.92 -1.63
C HIS A 31 -3.95 -4.90 -0.29
N ARG A 32 -3.89 -6.03 0.44
CA ARG A 32 -3.17 -6.12 1.72
C ARG A 32 -1.67 -5.83 1.58
N GLU A 33 -1.05 -6.35 0.52
CA GLU A 33 0.36 -6.12 0.24
C GLU A 33 0.64 -4.63 0.01
N ARG A 34 -0.11 -3.98 -0.89
CA ARG A 34 0.02 -2.54 -1.17
C ARG A 34 -0.31 -1.67 0.03
N ALA A 35 -1.30 -2.04 0.85
CA ALA A 35 -1.59 -1.33 2.09
C ALA A 35 -0.44 -1.40 3.10
N THR A 36 0.27 -2.53 3.15
CA THR A 36 1.46 -2.67 4.00
C THR A 36 2.62 -1.85 3.46
N MET A 37 2.87 -1.90 2.14
CA MET A 37 3.89 -1.08 1.49
C MET A 37 3.64 0.42 1.68
N ALA A 38 2.38 0.88 1.52
CA ALA A 38 2.00 2.28 1.72
C ALA A 38 2.36 2.77 3.13
N ARG A 39 2.01 1.99 4.16
CA ARG A 39 2.33 2.34 5.55
C ARG A 39 3.84 2.39 5.79
N HIS A 40 4.60 1.43 5.25
CA HIS A 40 6.06 1.45 5.36
C HIS A 40 6.68 2.67 4.68
N LEU A 41 6.20 3.04 3.49
CA LEU A 41 6.68 4.24 2.78
C LEU A 41 6.42 5.51 3.59
N VAL A 42 5.22 5.67 4.15
CA VAL A 42 4.88 6.83 5.00
C VAL A 42 5.82 6.91 6.20
N VAL A 43 5.97 5.80 6.94
CA VAL A 43 6.82 5.76 8.14
C VAL A 43 8.28 6.03 7.78
N GLN A 44 8.82 5.37 6.76
CA GLN A 44 10.23 5.52 6.39
C GLN A 44 10.56 6.95 5.93
N MET A 45 9.66 7.59 5.18
CA MET A 45 9.88 8.97 4.73
C MET A 45 9.87 9.98 5.87
N CYS A 46 9.04 9.77 6.90
CA CYS A 46 9.11 10.57 8.12
C CYS A 46 10.44 10.33 8.85
N VAL A 47 10.85 9.07 9.02
CA VAL A 47 12.11 8.70 9.68
C VAL A 47 13.32 9.33 9.01
N GLU A 48 13.46 9.20 7.68
CA GLU A 48 14.61 9.78 6.96
C GLU A 48 14.62 11.31 7.05
N ARG A 49 13.44 11.95 6.99
CA ARG A 49 13.35 13.40 7.12
C ARG A 49 13.74 13.87 8.53
N GLU A 50 13.18 13.26 9.56
CA GLU A 50 13.48 13.59 10.96
C GLU A 50 14.96 13.37 11.27
N ARG A 51 15.54 12.28 10.76
CA ARG A 51 16.97 12.01 10.87
C ARG A 51 17.81 13.10 10.20
N ALA A 52 17.48 13.48 8.97
CA ALA A 52 18.20 14.55 8.26
C ALA A 52 18.14 15.89 9.01
N LEU A 53 16.98 16.22 9.59
CA LEU A 53 16.82 17.41 10.42
C LEU A 53 17.67 17.34 11.70
N ALA A 54 17.72 16.18 12.36
CA ALA A 54 18.52 15.99 13.58
C ALA A 54 20.03 16.03 13.32
N GLU A 55 20.47 15.51 12.17
CA GLU A 55 21.86 15.53 11.72
C GLU A 55 22.26 16.88 11.07
N ASN A 56 21.31 17.82 10.94
CA ASN A 56 21.48 19.11 10.27
C ASN A 56 22.03 18.98 8.83
N VAL A 57 21.54 17.97 8.10
CA VAL A 57 21.88 17.71 6.69
C VAL A 57 20.67 17.99 5.79
N PRO A 58 20.88 18.22 4.48
CA PRO A 58 19.77 18.45 3.55
C PRO A 58 18.77 17.29 3.54
N THR A 59 17.48 17.62 3.66
CA THR A 59 16.38 16.67 3.47
C THR A 59 16.17 16.38 1.99
N PHE A 60 15.67 15.18 1.65
CA PHE A 60 15.38 14.79 0.26
C PHE A 60 14.42 15.77 -0.46
N ARG A 61 13.43 16.28 0.27
CA ARG A 61 12.54 17.37 -0.17
C ARG A 61 12.65 18.56 0.81
N PRO A 62 12.57 19.82 0.36
CA PRO A 62 12.82 20.98 1.23
C PRO A 62 11.79 21.10 2.37
N THR A 63 10.50 20.96 2.07
CA THR A 63 9.43 21.17 3.04
C THR A 63 8.67 19.88 3.37
N TRP A 64 7.94 19.88 4.49
CA TRP A 64 7.01 18.80 4.82
C TRP A 64 5.89 18.66 3.79
N ASN A 65 5.43 19.77 3.20
CA ASN A 65 4.43 19.74 2.13
C ASN A 65 4.98 19.04 0.88
N ASP A 66 6.19 19.38 0.45
CA ASP A 66 6.83 18.72 -0.71
C ASP A 66 7.06 17.23 -0.46
N THR A 67 7.36 16.84 0.79
CA THR A 67 7.45 15.42 1.19
C THR A 67 6.09 14.74 1.08
N ALA A 68 5.03 15.38 1.58
CA ALA A 68 3.68 14.84 1.54
C ALA A 68 3.16 14.69 0.10
N ASP A 69 3.36 15.70 -0.76
CA ASP A 69 2.94 15.67 -2.16
C ASP A 69 3.62 14.51 -2.91
N GLY A 70 4.95 14.38 -2.76
CA GLY A 70 5.68 13.27 -3.38
C GLY A 70 5.27 11.89 -2.85
N LEU A 71 4.97 11.78 -1.54
CA LEU A 71 4.44 10.55 -0.95
C LEU A 71 3.06 10.20 -1.53
N ILE A 72 2.17 11.18 -1.65
CA ILE A 72 0.83 11.00 -2.23
C ILE A 72 0.95 10.51 -3.67
N GLU A 73 1.77 11.16 -4.50
CA GLU A 73 1.99 10.77 -5.90
C GLU A 73 2.45 9.31 -6.02
N VAL A 74 3.46 8.91 -5.23
CA VAL A 74 4.02 7.54 -5.28
C VAL A 74 3.01 6.51 -4.77
N ILE A 75 2.30 6.81 -3.68
CA ILE A 75 1.29 5.90 -3.12
C ILE A 75 0.13 5.74 -4.10
N VAL A 76 -0.34 6.82 -4.73
CA VAL A 76 -1.39 6.76 -5.77
C VAL A 76 -0.92 5.93 -6.96
N ALA A 77 0.30 6.17 -7.46
CA ALA A 77 0.87 5.39 -8.56
C ALA A 77 0.98 3.90 -8.22
N MET A 78 1.40 3.55 -7.00
CA MET A 78 1.45 2.18 -6.51
C MET A 78 0.06 1.53 -6.49
N TRP A 79 -0.98 2.25 -6.06
CA TRP A 79 -2.35 1.75 -6.07
C TRP A 79 -2.92 1.56 -7.48
N GLN A 80 -2.56 2.43 -8.42
CA GLN A 80 -2.98 2.34 -9.83
C GLN A 80 -2.17 1.32 -10.66
N ALA A 81 -1.04 0.84 -10.14
CA ALA A 81 -0.19 -0.10 -10.87
C ALA A 81 -0.96 -1.38 -11.24
N PRO A 82 -0.73 -1.97 -12.43
CA PRO A 82 -1.36 -3.23 -12.83
C PRO A 82 -1.06 -4.38 -11.85
N ALA A 83 -2.06 -5.23 -11.61
CA ALA A 83 -1.94 -6.44 -10.79
C ALA A 83 -1.27 -7.59 -11.57
N LEU A 84 0.01 -7.40 -11.95
CA LEU A 84 0.71 -8.28 -12.89
C LEU A 84 0.80 -9.75 -12.43
N HIS A 85 0.73 -10.01 -11.12
CA HIS A 85 0.87 -11.34 -10.52
C HIS A 85 -0.45 -12.09 -10.30
N ALA A 86 -1.61 -11.50 -10.62
CA ALA A 86 -2.89 -12.19 -10.46
C ALA A 86 -3.14 -13.29 -11.53
N GLY A 87 -2.36 -13.30 -12.61
CA GLY A 87 -2.51 -14.23 -13.73
C GLY A 87 -1.56 -15.44 -13.75
N SER A 88 -0.63 -15.57 -12.80
CA SER A 88 0.40 -16.62 -12.82
C SER A 88 0.15 -17.80 -11.87
N ARG A 89 -0.97 -17.83 -11.13
CA ARG A 89 -1.41 -19.10 -10.54
C ARG A 89 -2.00 -19.97 -11.65
N ARG A 90 -1.13 -20.78 -12.26
CA ARG A 90 -1.53 -21.90 -13.11
C ARG A 90 -2.63 -22.67 -12.36
N PRO A 91 -3.85 -22.81 -12.90
CA PRO A 91 -4.73 -23.85 -12.42
C PRO A 91 -4.04 -25.16 -12.80
N ASP A 92 -3.57 -25.90 -11.81
CA ASP A 92 -3.20 -27.30 -12.01
C ASP A 92 -4.49 -28.03 -12.40
N GLY A 93 -4.80 -28.00 -13.71
CA GLY A 93 -5.68 -28.96 -14.38
C GLY A 93 -4.93 -30.29 -14.51
N GLY A 94 -5.56 -31.44 -14.46
CA GLY A 94 -6.98 -31.76 -14.54
C GLY A 94 -7.17 -33.23 -14.13
N PRO A 95 -8.25 -33.90 -14.58
CA PRO A 95 -8.84 -35.04 -13.89
C PRO A 95 -7.99 -36.30 -13.99
N SER A 96 -7.88 -37.05 -12.89
CA SER A 96 -7.56 -38.48 -12.96
C SER A 96 -8.70 -39.18 -13.69
N VAL A 97 -8.46 -39.50 -14.96
CA VAL A 97 -9.28 -40.40 -15.76
C VAL A 97 -9.34 -41.75 -15.03
N SER A 98 -10.53 -42.14 -14.56
CA SER A 98 -10.84 -43.52 -14.22
C SER A 98 -10.71 -44.38 -15.47
N LEU A 99 -9.84 -45.39 -15.41
CA LEU A 99 -9.80 -46.48 -16.36
C LEU A 99 -10.15 -47.77 -15.62
N GLY A 100 -11.27 -48.36 -16.04
CA GLY A 100 -11.54 -49.80 -16.09
C GLY A 100 -11.45 -50.60 -14.80
#